data_AF-G9ZNZ8-F1
#
_entry.id   AF-G9ZNZ8-F1
#
_cell.length_a   1.000
_cell.length_b   1.000
_cell.length_c   1.000
_cell.angle_alpha   90.00
_cell.angle_beta   90.00
_cell.angle_gamma   90.00
#
_symmetry.space_group_name_H-M   'P 1'
#
loop_
_entity.id
_entity.type
_entity.pdbx_description
1 polymer ?
#
loop_
_entity_poly.entity_id
_entity_poly.type
_entity_poly.pdbx_seq_one_letter_code
_entity_poly.pdbx_strand_id
1 'polypeptide(L)'
;MKLRTITRDLLLIIGISAGGLLISSSVFAKTRYLSDVPQNSFLMTNRTIHTTNDYFKDVKITIPKGTIFQIGGFSKGTKTGHPYLNINLNDLRW
;
A
#
# COMPACT_ATOMS: atom_id res chain seq x y z
N MET A 1 1.00 65.54 16.87
CA MET A 1 2.12 64.57 16.81
C MET A 1 1.56 63.18 17.14
N LYS A 2 1.13 62.42 16.11
CA LYS A 2 0.47 61.10 16.25
C LYS A 2 1.57 60.02 16.30
N LEU A 3 1.88 59.53 17.49
CA LEU A 3 2.77 58.38 17.67
C LEU A 3 1.92 57.18 18.12
N ARG A 4 1.27 56.55 17.16
CA ARG A 4 0.73 55.19 17.28
C ARG A 4 1.23 54.43 16.06
N THR A 5 1.36 53.12 16.20
CA THR A 5 1.65 52.14 15.11
C THR A 5 3.13 51.89 14.82
N ILE A 6 3.92 51.47 15.82
CA ILE A 6 5.18 50.72 15.56
C ILE A 6 5.22 49.40 16.36
N THR A 7 4.50 49.31 17.47
CA THR A 7 4.46 48.10 18.31
C THR A 7 3.51 47.00 17.81
N ARG A 8 2.65 47.27 16.82
CA ARG A 8 1.68 46.30 16.30
C ARG A 8 2.22 45.45 15.14
N ASP A 9 3.24 45.92 14.44
CA ASP A 9 3.77 45.23 13.24
C ASP A 9 4.95 44.29 13.57
N LEU A 10 5.60 44.46 14.72
CA LEU A 10 6.69 43.56 15.17
C LEU A 10 6.19 42.23 15.76
N LEU A 11 4.95 42.18 16.26
CA LEU A 11 4.34 40.94 16.78
C LEU A 11 3.76 40.05 15.67
N LEU A 12 3.53 40.61 14.48
CA LEU A 12 2.96 39.87 13.34
C LEU A 12 4.02 39.07 12.57
N ILE A 13 5.30 39.42 12.72
CA ILE A 13 6.42 38.68 12.08
C ILE A 13 6.87 37.50 12.96
N ILE A 14 6.74 37.57 14.28
CA ILE A 14 7.10 36.48 15.21
C ILE A 14 5.97 35.44 15.32
N GLY A 15 4.72 35.79 15.01
CA GLY A 15 3.60 34.85 14.99
C GLY A 15 3.63 33.83 13.86
N ILE A 16 4.46 34.05 12.82
CA ILE A 16 4.54 33.17 11.64
C ILE A 16 5.65 32.12 11.78
N SER A 17 6.61 32.29 12.69
CA SER A 17 7.73 31.34 12.85
C SER A 17 7.44 30.16 13.77
N ALA A 18 6.36 30.20 14.57
CA ALA A 18 5.99 29.13 15.51
C ALA A 18 4.75 28.32 15.11
N GLY A 19 4.14 28.63 13.96
CA GLY A 19 2.88 28.05 13.51
C GLY A 19 3.06 26.99 12.44
N GLY A 20 3.60 25.82 12.82
CA GLY A 20 3.36 24.56 12.13
C GLY A 20 3.89 24.44 10.71
N LEU A 21 5.17 24.09 10.58
CA LEU A 21 5.57 23.17 9.51
C LEU A 21 4.82 21.86 9.75
N LEU A 22 3.60 21.76 9.20
CA LEU A 22 2.93 20.50 8.98
C LEU A 22 3.77 19.75 7.95
N ILE A 23 4.81 19.09 8.44
CA ILE A 23 5.54 18.09 7.67
C ILE A 23 4.53 16.97 7.47
N SER A 24 3.77 17.04 6.39
CA SER A 24 2.95 15.95 5.89
C SER A 24 3.92 14.82 5.57
N SER A 25 4.17 13.97 6.57
CA SER A 25 4.96 12.77 6.41
C SER A 25 4.22 11.89 5.41
N SER A 26 4.75 11.82 4.19
CA SER A 26 4.29 10.86 3.21
C SER A 26 4.57 9.47 3.78
N VAL A 27 3.51 8.79 4.24
CA VAL A 27 3.59 7.40 4.65
C VAL A 27 3.79 6.59 3.38
N PHE A 28 5.06 6.32 3.04
CA PHE A 28 5.38 5.39 1.98
C PHE A 28 5.00 3.98 2.45
N ALA A 29 3.94 3.43 1.87
CA ALA A 29 3.55 2.05 2.13
C ALA A 29 4.67 1.12 1.65
N LYS A 30 5.44 0.57 2.59
CA LYS A 30 6.48 -0.41 2.28
C LYS A 30 5.81 -1.71 1.83
N THR A 31 5.91 -2.02 0.53
CA THR A 31 5.48 -3.32 0.01
C THR A 31 6.39 -4.40 0.57
N ARG A 32 5.81 -5.33 1.34
CA ARG A 32 6.49 -6.54 1.80
C ARG A 32 6.05 -7.71 0.92
N TYR A 33 7.01 -8.30 0.23
CA TYR A 33 6.78 -9.53 -0.52
C TYR A 33 7.01 -10.75 0.35
N LEU A 34 6.33 -11.84 0.03
CA LEU A 34 6.67 -13.16 0.54
C LEU A 34 8.00 -13.59 -0.11
N SER A 35 8.81 -14.33 0.65
CA SER A 35 10.02 -15.00 0.15
C SER A 35 9.99 -16.46 0.59
N ASP A 36 10.64 -17.32 -0.19
CA ASP A 36 10.95 -18.71 0.20
C ASP A 36 9.72 -19.55 0.57
N VAL A 37 8.58 -19.31 -0.10
CA VAL A 37 7.37 -20.09 0.16
C VAL A 37 7.48 -21.47 -0.48
N PRO A 38 7.36 -22.58 0.28
CA PRO A 38 7.44 -23.91 -0.28
C PRO A 38 6.29 -24.19 -1.26
N GLN A 39 6.58 -24.99 -2.28
CA GLN A 39 5.58 -25.40 -3.26
C GLN A 39 4.41 -26.13 -2.58
N ASN A 40 3.20 -26.00 -3.13
CA ASN A 40 1.98 -26.66 -2.63
C ASN A 40 1.57 -26.28 -1.19
N SER A 41 2.11 -25.19 -0.65
CA SER A 41 1.75 -24.68 0.67
C SER A 41 0.37 -24.01 0.67
N PHE A 42 -0.27 -23.96 1.84
CA PHE A 42 -1.51 -23.19 2.04
C PHE A 42 -1.18 -21.81 2.62
N LEU A 43 -1.75 -20.78 2.03
CA LEU A 43 -1.62 -19.39 2.49
C LEU A 43 -2.99 -18.78 2.76
N MET A 44 -3.04 -17.85 3.70
CA MET A 44 -4.24 -17.09 4.05
C MET A 44 -4.07 -15.62 3.69
N THR A 45 -5.09 -15.01 3.08
CA THR A 45 -5.07 -13.59 2.78
C THR A 45 -5.22 -12.74 4.06
N ASN A 46 -4.30 -11.79 4.29
CA ASN A 46 -4.42 -10.82 5.39
C ASN A 46 -5.32 -9.62 5.01
N ARG A 47 -5.58 -9.42 3.72
CA ARG A 47 -6.41 -8.34 3.19
C ARG A 47 -7.21 -8.83 1.99
N THR A 48 -8.29 -8.13 1.66
CA THR A 48 -9.00 -8.33 0.40
C THR A 48 -8.06 -8.00 -0.77
N ILE A 49 -7.99 -8.89 -1.75
CA ILE A 49 -7.16 -8.74 -2.95
C ILE A 49 -8.08 -8.49 -4.13
N HIS A 50 -7.87 -7.39 -4.83
CA HIS A 50 -8.49 -7.12 -6.13
C HIS A 50 -7.44 -7.36 -7.20
N THR A 51 -7.70 -8.33 -8.06
CA THR A 51 -6.78 -8.75 -9.13
C THR A 51 -7.58 -9.10 -10.38
N THR A 52 -6.88 -9.49 -11.44
CA THR A 52 -7.47 -10.04 -12.66
C THR A 52 -6.88 -11.42 -12.93
N ASN A 53 -7.53 -12.18 -13.82
CA ASN A 53 -6.96 -13.41 -14.34
C ASN A 53 -5.80 -13.08 -15.30
N ASP A 54 -4.70 -13.82 -15.22
CA ASP A 54 -3.52 -13.57 -16.07
C ASP A 54 -3.82 -13.78 -17.56
N TYR A 55 -4.63 -14.80 -17.88
CA TYR A 55 -5.07 -15.11 -19.24
C TYR A 55 -6.23 -14.21 -19.68
N PHE A 56 -7.24 -14.02 -18.82
CA PHE A 56 -8.39 -13.16 -19.09
C PHE A 56 -8.34 -11.88 -18.25
N LYS A 57 -7.56 -10.89 -18.71
CA LYS A 57 -7.33 -9.65 -17.95
C LYS A 57 -8.58 -8.83 -17.63
N ASP A 58 -9.65 -9.04 -18.39
CA ASP A 58 -10.94 -8.36 -18.19
C ASP A 58 -11.78 -9.00 -17.07
N VAL A 59 -11.45 -10.23 -16.69
CA VAL A 59 -12.12 -10.93 -15.59
C VAL A 59 -11.54 -10.43 -14.27
N LYS A 60 -12.31 -9.57 -13.60
CA LYS A 60 -11.99 -9.08 -12.25
C LYS A 60 -12.24 -10.17 -11.23
N ILE A 61 -11.27 -10.36 -10.35
CA ILE A 61 -11.31 -11.34 -9.26
C ILE A 61 -11.15 -10.57 -7.95
N THR A 62 -12.06 -10.82 -7.02
CA THR A 62 -11.96 -10.33 -5.64
C THR A 62 -11.79 -11.51 -4.73
N ILE A 63 -10.66 -11.58 -4.03
CA ILE A 63 -10.36 -12.60 -3.03
C ILE A 63 -10.58 -11.95 -1.66
N PRO A 64 -11.58 -12.38 -0.88
CA PRO A 64 -11.84 -11.84 0.45
C PRO A 64 -10.64 -11.97 1.40
N LYS A 65 -10.63 -11.17 2.47
CA LYS A 65 -9.72 -11.38 3.59
C LYS A 65 -10.05 -12.70 4.29
N GLY A 66 -9.03 -13.45 4.67
CA GLY A 66 -9.15 -14.72 5.37
C GLY A 66 -9.41 -15.93 4.48
N THR A 67 -9.42 -15.74 3.16
CA THR A 67 -9.47 -16.86 2.22
C THR A 67 -8.17 -17.66 2.31
N ILE A 68 -8.31 -18.98 2.43
CA ILE A 68 -7.19 -19.94 2.43
C ILE A 68 -7.16 -20.60 1.06
N PHE A 69 -5.99 -20.63 0.42
CA PHE A 69 -5.79 -21.33 -0.85
C PHE A 69 -4.43 -22.02 -0.90
N GLN A 70 -4.37 -23.09 -1.68
CA GLN A 70 -3.11 -23.75 -2.00
C GLN A 70 -2.39 -22.98 -3.12
N ILE A 71 -1.09 -22.76 -2.96
CA ILE A 71 -0.26 -22.17 -4.01
C ILE A 71 0.42 -23.26 -4.86
N GLY A 72 0.42 -23.09 -6.18
CA GLY A 72 1.15 -23.99 -7.08
C GLY A 72 2.68 -23.77 -7.03
N GLY A 73 3.12 -22.62 -6.52
CA GLY A 73 4.52 -22.28 -6.35
C GLY A 73 4.76 -20.77 -6.33
N PHE A 74 6.02 -20.43 -6.08
CA PHE A 74 6.54 -19.06 -6.06
C PHE A 74 7.36 -18.81 -7.32
N SER A 75 7.19 -17.64 -7.95
CA SER A 75 7.93 -17.26 -9.15
C SER A 75 8.18 -15.76 -9.19
N LYS A 76 9.08 -15.31 -10.08
CA LYS A 76 9.45 -13.90 -10.23
C LYS A 76 9.07 -13.43 -11.62
N GLY A 77 8.36 -12.30 -11.71
CA GLY A 77 8.00 -11.71 -12.99
C GLY A 77 9.26 -11.32 -13.77
N THR A 78 9.39 -11.77 -15.01
CA THR A 78 10.58 -11.49 -15.84
C THR A 78 10.75 -10.01 -16.19
N LYS A 79 9.64 -9.28 -16.33
CA LYS A 79 9.63 -7.83 -16.66
C LYS A 79 9.73 -6.92 -15.44
N THR A 80 9.03 -7.26 -14.36
CA THR A 80 8.93 -6.39 -13.15
C THR A 80 9.93 -6.77 -12.07
N GLY A 81 10.46 -7.99 -12.10
CA GLY A 81 11.26 -8.54 -11.01
C GLY A 81 10.47 -8.73 -9.71
N HIS A 82 9.16 -8.52 -9.70
CA HIS A 82 8.34 -8.71 -8.50
C HIS A 82 7.95 -10.18 -8.36
N PRO A 83 8.00 -10.73 -7.14
CA PRO A 83 7.53 -12.08 -6.92
C PRO A 83 6.01 -12.17 -7.05
N TYR A 84 5.54 -13.29 -7.56
CA TYR A 84 4.13 -13.62 -7.65
C TYR A 84 3.92 -15.09 -7.26
N LEU A 85 2.68 -15.40 -6.88
CA LEU A 85 2.23 -16.75 -6.55
C LEU A 85 1.27 -17.21 -7.63
N ASN A 86 1.40 -18.47 -8.03
CA ASN A 86 0.40 -19.09 -8.90
C ASN A 86 -0.69 -19.72 -8.01
N ILE A 87 -1.95 -19.36 -8.28
CA ILE A 87 -3.12 -19.85 -7.55
C ILE A 87 -4.08 -20.46 -8.56
N ASN A 88 -4.47 -21.71 -8.34
CA ASN A 88 -5.51 -22.33 -9.15
C ASN A 88 -6.87 -21.78 -8.71
N LEU A 89 -7.52 -21.03 -9.60
CA LEU A 89 -8.84 -20.43 -9.31
C LEU A 89 -9.94 -21.48 -9.14
N ASN A 90 -9.79 -22.68 -9.72
CA ASN A 90 -10.77 -23.77 -9.55
C ASN A 90 -10.77 -24.33 -8.13
N ASP A 91 -9.63 -24.20 -7.43
CA ASP A 91 -9.47 -24.67 -6.04
C ASP A 91 -9.78 -23.56 -5.03
N LEU A 92 -10.09 -22.36 -5.52
CA LEU A 92 -10.44 -21.20 -4.70
C LEU A 92 -11.87 -21.38 -4.18
N ARG A 93 -12.00 -21.75 -2.91
CA ARG A 93 -13.29 -21.93 -2.21
C ARG A 93 -13.35 -20.95 -1.04
N TRP A 94 -14.46 -20.23 -0.89
CA TRP A 94 -14.73 -19.34 0.24
C TRP A 94 -16.22 -19.33 0.56
#